data_AF-A0ABD5ILV4-F1
#
_entry.id   AF-A0ABD5ILV4-F1
#
_cell.length_a   1.000
_cell.length_b   1.000
_cell.length_c   1.000
_cell.angle_alpha   90.00
_cell.angle_beta   90.00
_cell.angle_gamma   90.00
#
_symmetry.space_group_name_H-M   'P 1'
#
loop_
_entity.id
_entity.type
_entity.pdbx_description
1 polymer ?
#
loop_
_entity_poly.entity_id
_entity_poly.type
_entity_poly.pdbx_seq_one_letter_code
_entity_poly.pdbx_strand_id
1 'polypeptide(L)'
;MTILGFIITIIILKQTKDIKKSFLNKARLPEIQNELNSCASNINKQIDDWEGSKERISVEFSKCAGLLDSLIKKLDNEQNIRAKALLKKLKSRPYYILPPIKNRITNKETAWSLYEDLSELNSNLSQIIKDSHWG
;
A
#
# COMPACT_ATOMS: atom_id res chain seq x y z
N MET A 1 47.39 6.67 12.30
CA MET A 1 46.52 6.91 11.11
C MET A 1 45.58 5.74 10.84
N THR A 2 44.90 5.18 11.86
CA THR A 2 44.16 3.89 11.71
C THR A 2 42.70 3.98 12.16
N ILE A 3 42.37 4.96 13.01
CA ILE A 3 41.01 5.13 13.58
C ILE A 3 40.04 5.70 12.53
N LEU A 4 40.51 6.60 11.66
CA LEU A 4 39.68 7.19 10.58
C LEU A 4 39.20 6.13 9.57
N GLY A 5 40.06 5.19 9.18
CA GLY A 5 39.70 4.12 8.25
C GLY A 5 38.66 3.15 8.84
N PHE A 6 38.69 2.93 10.15
CA PHE A 6 37.72 2.08 10.84
C PHE A 6 36.33 2.73 10.91
N ILE A 7 36.27 4.04 11.16
CA ILE A 7 35.00 4.80 11.17
C ILE A 7 34.36 4.83 9.78
N ILE A 8 35.16 5.07 8.73
CA ILE A 8 34.68 5.04 7.33
C ILE A 8 34.12 3.65 6.98
N THR A 9 34.81 2.58 7.39
CA THR A 9 34.34 1.20 7.18
C THR A 9 32.99 0.94 7.87
N ILE A 10 32.79 1.42 9.10
CA ILE A 10 31.52 1.29 9.82
C ILE A 10 30.39 2.05 9.09
N ILE A 11 30.68 3.24 8.56
CA ILE A 11 29.69 4.06 7.82
C ILE A 11 29.27 3.35 6.53
N ILE A 12 30.23 2.84 5.76
CA ILE A 12 29.95 2.10 4.52
C ILE A 12 29.14 0.83 4.82
N LEU A 13 29.52 0.06 5.85
CA LEU A 13 28.77 -1.13 6.25
C LEU A 13 27.33 -0.84 6.70
N LYS A 14 27.08 0.32 7.32
CA LYS A 14 25.72 0.76 7.62
C LYS A 14 24.94 1.07 6.34
N GLN A 15 25.52 1.83 5.42
CA GLN A 15 24.89 2.15 4.13
C GLN A 15 24.55 0.89 3.33
N THR A 16 25.48 -0.08 3.22
CA THR A 16 25.22 -1.33 2.50
C THR A 16 24.10 -2.16 3.16
N LYS A 17 24.01 -2.16 4.50
CA LYS A 17 22.93 -2.83 5.22
C LYS A 17 21.58 -2.15 5.00
N ASP A 18 21.54 -0.82 4.99
CA ASP A 18 20.33 -0.06 4.73
C ASP A 18 19.85 -0.23 3.29
N ILE A 19 20.77 -0.27 2.33
CA ILE A 19 20.50 -0.58 0.92
C ILE A 19 19.94 -2.01 0.80
N LYS A 20 20.61 -3.01 1.37
CA LYS A 20 20.16 -4.42 1.33
C LYS A 20 18.77 -4.60 1.96
N LYS A 21 18.50 -3.90 3.06
CA LYS A 21 17.20 -3.91 3.74
C LYS A 21 16.11 -3.23 2.90
N SER A 22 16.44 -2.12 2.22
CA SER A 22 15.53 -1.44 1.30
C SER A 22 15.15 -2.35 0.12
N PHE A 23 16.13 -3.01 -0.52
CA PHE A 23 15.88 -3.98 -1.60
C PHE A 23 15.03 -5.17 -1.15
N LEU A 24 15.34 -5.80 -0.01
CA LEU A 24 14.56 -6.92 0.53
C LEU A 24 13.11 -6.50 0.88
N ASN A 25 12.92 -5.28 1.38
CA ASN A 25 11.58 -4.76 1.67
C ASN A 25 10.77 -4.51 0.39
N LYS A 26 11.44 -4.06 -0.68
CA LYS A 26 10.86 -3.78 -2.00
C LYS A 26 10.54 -5.04 -2.82
N ALA A 27 11.18 -6.17 -2.55
CA ALA A 27 10.96 -7.44 -3.25
C ALA A 27 9.49 -7.94 -3.23
N ARG A 28 8.72 -7.58 -2.20
CA ARG A 28 7.28 -7.93 -2.10
C ARG A 28 6.34 -6.87 -2.67
N LEU A 29 6.84 -5.72 -3.13
CA LEU A 29 5.99 -4.69 -3.73
C LEU A 29 5.23 -5.17 -4.97
N PRO A 30 5.83 -5.94 -5.91
CA PRO A 30 5.10 -6.50 -7.05
C PRO A 30 3.95 -7.43 -6.64
N GLU A 31 4.18 -8.26 -5.62
CA GLU A 31 3.15 -9.15 -5.07
C GLU A 31 1.99 -8.35 -4.48
N ILE A 32 2.29 -7.37 -3.61
CA ILE A 32 1.28 -6.47 -3.01
C ILE A 32 0.50 -5.70 -4.09
N GLN A 33 1.17 -5.24 -5.15
CA GLN A 33 0.53 -4.57 -6.27
C GLN A 33 -0.44 -5.52 -7.01
N ASN A 34 -0.04 -6.76 -7.28
CA ASN A 34 -0.91 -7.74 -7.93
C ASN A 34 -2.15 -8.06 -7.09
N GLU A 35 -1.99 -8.16 -5.76
CA GLU A 35 -3.11 -8.36 -4.84
C GLU A 35 -4.04 -7.15 -4.78
N LEU A 36 -3.49 -5.92 -4.77
CA LEU A 36 -4.28 -4.68 -4.83
C LEU A 36 -5.04 -4.55 -6.16
N ASN A 37 -4.41 -4.90 -7.29
CA ASN A 37 -5.07 -4.96 -8.59
C ASN A 37 -6.20 -5.99 -8.63
N SER A 38 -6.00 -7.15 -8.00
CA SER A 38 -7.02 -8.19 -7.90
C SER A 38 -8.24 -7.70 -7.10
N CYS A 39 -8.01 -7.02 -5.98
CA CYS A 39 -9.09 -6.42 -5.20
C CYS A 39 -9.82 -5.33 -6.00
N ALA A 40 -9.09 -4.44 -6.70
CA ALA A 40 -9.69 -3.42 -7.55
C ALA A 40 -10.55 -4.04 -8.66
N SER A 41 -10.07 -5.09 -9.31
CA SER A 41 -10.82 -5.82 -10.33
C SER A 41 -12.10 -6.45 -9.78
N ASN A 42 -12.04 -7.05 -8.58
CA ASN A 42 -13.21 -7.63 -7.93
C ASN A 42 -14.26 -6.56 -7.55
N ILE A 43 -13.81 -5.40 -7.07
CA ILE A 43 -14.68 -4.26 -6.79
C ILE A 43 -15.35 -3.80 -8.08
N ASN A 44 -14.59 -3.57 -9.15
CA ASN A 44 -15.12 -3.10 -10.43
C ASN A 44 -16.17 -4.05 -11.04
N LYS A 45 -16.00 -5.37 -10.87
CA LYS A 45 -16.98 -6.37 -11.35
C LYS A 45 -18.30 -6.35 -10.57
N GLN A 46 -18.28 -5.86 -9.33
CA GLN A 46 -19.39 -5.96 -8.39
C GLN A 46 -20.10 -4.61 -8.16
N ILE A 47 -19.40 -3.49 -8.40
CA ILE A 47 -19.88 -2.15 -8.08
C ILE A 47 -21.12 -1.73 -8.88
N ASP A 48 -21.32 -2.31 -10.06
CA ASP A 48 -22.50 -2.06 -10.88
C ASP A 48 -23.79 -2.58 -10.21
N ASP A 49 -23.73 -3.79 -9.65
CA ASP A 49 -24.79 -4.40 -8.82
C ASP A 49 -24.59 -4.07 -7.33
N TRP A 50 -24.75 -2.78 -7.00
CA TRP A 50 -24.52 -2.29 -5.64
C TRP A 50 -25.40 -2.99 -4.59
N GLU A 51 -26.70 -3.12 -4.83
CA GLU A 51 -27.62 -3.67 -3.83
C GLU A 51 -27.38 -5.15 -3.55
N GLY A 52 -27.05 -5.95 -4.57
CA GLY A 52 -26.72 -7.37 -4.40
C GLY A 52 -25.31 -7.64 -3.88
N SER A 53 -24.38 -6.70 -4.07
CA SER A 53 -22.95 -6.94 -3.85
C SER A 53 -22.28 -6.04 -2.80
N LYS A 54 -22.98 -5.09 -2.17
CA LYS A 54 -22.39 -4.15 -1.18
C LYS A 54 -21.57 -4.81 -0.06
N GLU A 55 -21.98 -5.97 0.42
CA GLU A 55 -21.24 -6.71 1.44
C GLU A 55 -19.93 -7.29 0.90
N ARG A 56 -19.97 -7.84 -0.32
CA ARG A 56 -18.79 -8.40 -1.00
C ARG A 56 -17.80 -7.29 -1.34
N ILE A 57 -18.29 -6.17 -1.86
CA ILE A 57 -17.50 -4.96 -2.11
C ILE A 57 -16.82 -4.49 -0.81
N SER A 58 -17.56 -4.43 0.30
CA SER A 58 -17.00 -4.04 1.60
C SER A 58 -15.89 -4.99 2.09
N VAL A 59 -16.01 -6.29 1.81
CA VAL A 59 -14.96 -7.29 2.11
C VAL A 59 -13.72 -7.04 1.25
N GLU A 60 -13.88 -6.79 -0.05
CA GLU A 60 -12.76 -6.49 -0.94
C GLU A 60 -12.02 -5.20 -0.54
N PHE A 61 -12.75 -4.14 -0.14
CA PHE A 61 -12.13 -2.94 0.40
C PHE A 61 -11.42 -3.16 1.74
N SER A 62 -11.93 -4.07 2.57
CA SER A 62 -11.25 -4.47 3.82
C SER A 62 -9.95 -5.21 3.54
N LYS A 63 -9.91 -6.06 2.51
CA LYS A 63 -8.67 -6.69 2.02
C LYS A 63 -7.68 -5.64 1.52
N CYS A 64 -8.14 -4.72 0.65
CA CYS A 64 -7.33 -3.59 0.19
C CYS A 64 -6.69 -2.84 1.36
N ALA A 65 -7.46 -2.56 2.41
CA ALA A 65 -6.97 -1.84 3.58
C ALA A 65 -5.86 -2.59 4.35
N GLY A 66 -5.87 -3.93 4.34
CA GLY A 66 -4.78 -4.74 4.89
C GLY A 66 -3.52 -4.71 4.02
N LEU A 67 -3.70 -4.70 2.69
CA LEU A 67 -2.61 -4.60 1.72
C LEU A 67 -1.97 -3.22 1.74
N LEU A 68 -2.76 -2.15 1.82
CA LEU A 68 -2.29 -0.78 1.99
C LEU A 68 -1.47 -0.62 3.27
N ASP A 69 -1.90 -1.26 4.37
CA ASP A 69 -1.11 -1.24 5.61
C ASP A 69 0.26 -1.88 5.44
N SER A 70 0.32 -3.02 4.74
CA SER A 70 1.56 -3.71 4.43
C SER A 70 2.44 -2.88 3.47
N LEU A 71 1.82 -2.21 2.50
CA LEU A 71 2.47 -1.33 1.54
C LEU A 71 3.12 -0.13 2.23
N ILE A 72 2.41 0.53 3.14
CA ILE A 72 2.89 1.72 3.86
C ILE A 72 4.15 1.41 4.67
N LYS A 73 4.25 0.21 5.26
CA LYS A 73 5.43 -0.24 6.02
C LYS A 73 6.66 -0.50 5.14
N LYS A 74 6.47 -0.61 3.81
CA LYS A 74 7.50 -0.96 2.83
C LYS A 74 7.91 0.19 1.93
N LEU A 75 7.06 1.20 1.79
CA LEU A 75 7.31 2.42 1.02
C LEU A 75 7.92 3.51 1.90
N ASP A 76 8.84 4.27 1.31
CA ASP A 76 9.44 5.46 1.94
C ASP A 76 8.37 6.54 2.20
N ASN A 77 8.66 7.47 3.11
CA ASN A 77 7.66 8.42 3.62
C ASN A 77 7.00 9.28 2.53
N GLU A 78 7.70 9.61 1.44
CA GLU A 78 7.12 10.36 0.32
C GLU A 78 6.20 9.48 -0.54
N GLN A 79 6.58 8.21 -0.74
CA GLN A 79 5.86 7.26 -1.58
C GLN A 79 4.61 6.70 -0.87
N ASN A 80 4.58 6.69 0.47
CA ASN A 80 3.47 6.15 1.24
C ASN A 80 2.37 7.17 1.60
N ILE A 81 2.50 8.45 1.24
CA ILE A 81 1.51 9.51 1.57
C ILE A 81 0.14 9.17 0.99
N ARG A 82 0.07 8.81 -0.30
CA ARG A 82 -1.19 8.47 -0.98
C ARG A 82 -1.81 7.18 -0.41
N ALA A 83 -0.98 6.17 -0.15
CA ALA A 83 -1.42 4.94 0.49
C ALA A 83 -1.99 5.18 1.90
N LYS A 84 -1.35 6.05 2.70
CA LYS A 84 -1.84 6.48 4.02
C LYS A 84 -3.16 7.24 3.92
N ALA A 85 -3.29 8.14 2.94
CA ALA A 85 -4.52 8.90 2.71
C ALA A 85 -5.68 7.97 2.34
N LEU A 86 -5.47 7.04 1.41
CA LEU A 86 -6.48 6.05 1.02
C LEU A 86 -6.83 5.11 2.18
N LEU A 87 -5.83 4.64 2.94
CA LEU A 87 -6.07 3.83 4.13
C LEU A 87 -6.90 4.57 5.18
N LYS A 88 -6.68 5.88 5.37
CA LYS A 88 -7.47 6.72 6.28
C LYS A 88 -8.91 6.88 5.80
N LYS A 89 -9.16 6.97 4.49
CA LYS A 89 -10.52 6.96 3.92
C LYS A 89 -11.20 5.60 4.15
N LEU A 90 -10.46 4.50 4.01
CA LEU A 90 -10.95 3.12 4.14
C LEU A 90 -11.08 2.60 5.59
N LYS A 91 -10.34 3.18 6.53
CA LYS A 91 -10.42 2.88 7.96
C LYS A 91 -10.71 4.20 8.64
N SER A 92 -11.98 4.48 8.94
CA SER A 92 -12.42 5.77 9.52
C SER A 92 -11.87 6.06 10.94
N ARG A 93 -10.81 5.38 11.41
CA ARG A 93 -10.18 5.61 12.73
C ARG A 93 -8.66 5.41 12.74
N PRO A 94 -7.95 6.13 13.63
CA PRO A 94 -6.51 6.01 13.79
C PRO A 94 -6.08 4.61 14.22
N TYR A 95 -4.98 4.18 13.61
CA TYR A 95 -4.38 2.86 13.53
C TYR A 95 -4.08 2.12 14.86
N TYR A 96 -4.28 2.73 16.02
CA TYR A 96 -3.60 2.29 17.24
C TYR A 96 -4.42 1.46 18.25
N ILE A 97 -5.76 1.36 18.20
CA ILE A 97 -6.49 0.88 19.40
C ILE A 97 -7.63 -0.14 19.18
N LEU A 98 -8.26 -0.31 18.00
CA LEU A 98 -9.43 -1.21 17.87
C LEU A 98 -9.41 -2.10 16.61
N PRO A 99 -10.04 -3.30 16.65
CA PRO A 99 -10.33 -4.08 15.46
C PRO A 99 -11.13 -3.23 14.46
N PRO A 100 -10.89 -3.38 13.14
CA PRO A 100 -11.52 -2.55 12.13
C PRO A 100 -13.04 -2.69 12.23
N ILE A 101 -13.70 -1.62 12.66
CA ILE A 101 -15.15 -1.50 12.51
C ILE A 101 -15.40 -1.58 11.01
N LYS A 102 -16.27 -2.50 10.57
CA LYS A 102 -16.76 -2.58 9.18
C LYS A 102 -17.04 -1.15 8.71
N ASN A 103 -16.15 -0.59 7.88
CA ASN A 103 -16.44 0.64 7.16
C ASN A 103 -17.57 0.23 6.22
N ARG A 104 -18.83 0.49 6.63
CA ARG A 104 -19.97 0.36 5.74
C ARG A 104 -19.77 1.44 4.71
N ILE A 105 -19.23 1.08 3.55
CA ILE A 105 -19.30 1.92 2.37
C ILE A 105 -20.79 2.10 2.13
N THR A 106 -21.26 3.31 2.41
CA THR A 106 -22.69 3.59 2.62
C THR A 106 -23.43 3.74 1.30
N ASN A 107 -22.75 4.22 0.26
CA ASN A 107 -23.34 4.44 -1.06
C ASN A 107 -22.37 4.06 -2.19
N LYS A 108 -22.96 3.83 -3.38
CA LYS A 108 -22.26 3.46 -4.61
C LYS A 108 -21.24 4.52 -5.05
N GLU A 109 -21.55 5.80 -4.85
CA GLU A 109 -20.68 6.93 -5.21
C GLU A 109 -19.37 6.93 -4.40
N THR A 110 -19.46 6.71 -3.08
CA THR A 110 -18.27 6.58 -2.22
C THR A 110 -17.45 5.36 -2.62
N ALA A 111 -18.11 4.24 -2.97
CA ALA A 111 -17.43 3.06 -3.46
C ALA A 111 -16.65 3.36 -4.75
N TRP A 112 -17.23 4.11 -5.68
CA TRP A 112 -16.59 4.52 -6.93
C TRP A 112 -15.39 5.43 -6.67
N SER A 113 -15.56 6.44 -5.82
CA SER A 113 -14.45 7.36 -5.47
C SER A 113 -13.27 6.61 -4.83
N LEU A 114 -13.55 5.65 -3.92
CA LEU A 114 -12.50 4.82 -3.31
C LEU A 114 -11.83 3.89 -4.32
N TYR A 115 -12.58 3.40 -5.30
CA TYR A 115 -12.05 2.59 -6.40
C TYR A 115 -11.16 3.41 -7.34
N GLU A 116 -11.53 4.64 -7.66
CA GLU A 116 -10.71 5.56 -8.45
C GLU A 116 -9.38 5.86 -7.75
N ASP A 117 -9.42 6.22 -6.46
CA ASP A 117 -8.21 6.44 -5.65
C ASP A 117 -7.32 5.19 -5.63
N LEU A 118 -7.90 3.99 -5.50
CA LEU A 118 -7.20 2.72 -5.51
C LEU A 118 -6.53 2.44 -6.87
N SER A 119 -7.25 2.74 -7.96
CA SER A 119 -6.76 2.56 -9.33
C SER A 119 -5.60 3.50 -9.63
N GLU A 120 -5.70 4.76 -9.20
CA GLU A 120 -4.62 5.73 -9.31
C GLU A 120 -3.39 5.28 -8.51
N LEU A 121 -3.58 4.81 -7.28
CA LEU A 121 -2.50 4.28 -6.46
C LEU A 121 -1.81 3.07 -7.10
N ASN A 122 -2.57 2.14 -7.69
CA ASN A 122 -2.02 0.98 -8.40
C ASN A 122 -1.17 1.39 -9.61
N SER A 123 -1.59 2.42 -10.34
CA SER A 123 -0.81 3.00 -11.44
C SER A 123 0.51 3.59 -10.95
N ASN A 124 0.46 4.40 -9.89
CA ASN A 124 1.67 4.98 -9.28
C ASN A 124 2.61 3.90 -8.73
N LEU A 125 2.06 2.88 -8.06
CA LEU A 125 2.84 1.75 -7.54
C LEU A 125 3.52 0.97 -8.66
N SER A 126 2.87 0.84 -9.83
CA SER A 126 3.45 0.27 -11.05
C SER A 126 4.70 1.02 -11.49
N GLN A 127 4.65 2.35 -11.48
CA GLN A 127 5.79 3.20 -11.83
C GLN A 127 6.93 3.04 -10.82
N ILE A 128 6.63 3.10 -9.52
CA ILE A 128 7.63 2.88 -8.45
C ILE A 128 8.33 1.53 -8.59
N ILE A 129 7.56 0.48 -8.89
CA ILE A 129 8.12 -0.87 -9.08
C ILE A 129 9.00 -0.92 -10.33
N LYS A 130 8.58 -0.31 -11.44
CA LYS A 130 9.41 -0.20 -12.65
C LYS A 130 10.71 0.52 -12.33
N ASP A 131 10.64 1.71 -11.75
CA ASP A 131 11.83 2.52 -11.42
C ASP A 131 12.78 1.77 -10.46
N SER A 132 12.24 0.94 -9.56
CA SER A 132 13.05 0.11 -8.66
C SER A 132 13.79 -1.06 -9.31
N HIS A 133 13.35 -1.53 -10.49
CA HIS A 133 14.03 -2.58 -11.25
C HIS A 133 15.13 -2.01 -12.17
N TRP A 134 15.09 -0.71 -12.45
CA TRP A 134 16.05 -0.02 -13.33
C TRP A 134 17.10 0.82 -12.55
N GLY A 135 17.16 0.67 -11.21
CA GLY A 135 18.08 1.40 -10.33
C GLY A 135 19.03 0.51 -9.53
#